data_AF-A0A553FKU6-F1
#
_entry.id   AF-A0A553FKU6-F1
#
_cell.length_a   1.000
_cell.length_b   1.000
_cell.length_c   1.000
_cell.angle_alpha   90.00
_cell.angle_beta   90.00
_cell.angle_gamma   90.00
#
_symmetry.space_group_name_H-M   'P 1'
#
loop_
_entity.id
_entity.type
_entity.pdbx_description
1 polymer ?
#
loop_
_entity_poly.entity_id
_entity_poly.type
_entity_poly.pdbx_seq_one_letter_code
_entity_poly.pdbx_strand_id
1 'polypeptide(L)' 'MTLSIVITALALMLIFEGIGPFFFPNRWQEFMSKLAKENPKVLRQMGGALLLIGFMLLFFNQ' A
#
# COMPACT_ATOMS: atom_id res chain seq x y z
N MET A 1 -15.41 -12.31 12.57
CA MET A 1 -14.01 -12.31 12.10
C MET A 1 -13.14 -12.96 13.17
N THR A 2 -12.29 -13.93 12.82
CA THR A 2 -11.37 -14.53 13.80
C THR A 2 -10.10 -13.69 13.90
N LEU A 3 -9.51 -13.60 15.11
CA LEU A 3 -8.27 -12.84 15.36
C LEU A 3 -7.13 -13.29 14.43
N SER A 4 -7.08 -14.58 14.11
CA SER A 4 -6.09 -15.16 13.19
C SER A 4 -6.13 -14.52 11.81
N ILE A 5 -7.32 -14.24 11.25
CA ILE A 5 -7.45 -13.63 9.92
C ILE A 5 -6.87 -12.22 9.92
N VAL A 6 -7.12 -11.44 10.98
CA VAL A 6 -6.59 -10.08 11.11
C VAL A 6 -5.06 -10.11 11.21
N ILE A 7 -4.51 -11.02 12.02
CA ILE A 7 -3.06 -11.18 12.15
C ILE A 7 -2.43 -11.60 10.81
N THR A 8 -3.05 -12.54 10.08
CA THR A 8 -2.56 -12.95 8.76
C THR A 8 -2.61 -11.82 7.74
N ALA A 9 -3.71 -11.04 7.71
CA ALA A 9 -3.83 -9.89 6.81
C ALA A 9 -2.76 -8.82 7.10
N LEU A 10 -2.51 -8.52 8.38
CA LEU A 10 -1.44 -7.60 8.78
C LEU A 10 -0.05 -8.15 8.43
N ALA A 11 0.20 -9.44 8.66
CA ALA A 11 1.48 -10.07 8.31
C ALA A 11 1.76 -9.96 6.81
N LEU A 12 0.75 -10.23 5.96
CA LEU A 12 0.88 -10.10 4.50
C LEU A 12 1.12 -8.63 4.09
N MET A 13 0.38 -7.68 4.65
CA MET A 13 0.60 -6.24 4.39
C MET A 13 2.05 -5.84 4.67
N LEU A 14 2.59 -6.22 5.83
CA LEU A 14 3.97 -5.90 6.21
C LEU A 14 5.02 -6.56 5.30
N ILE A 15 4.79 -7.81 4.89
CA ILE A 15 5.66 -8.49 3.93
C ILE A 15 5.67 -7.72 2.61
N PHE A 16 4.50 -7.38 2.05
CA PHE A 16 4.41 -6.65 0.78
C PHE A 16 5.05 -5.26 0.86
N GLU A 17 4.81 -4.53 1.94
CA GLU A 17 5.40 -3.20 2.14
C GLU A 17 6.93 -3.26 2.34
N GLY A 18 7.43 -4.35 2.93
CA GLY A 18 8.86 -4.58 3.14
C GLY A 18 9.64 -4.97 1.87
N ILE A 19 9.00 -5.52 0.83
CA ILE A 19 9.69 -5.99 -0.39
C ILE A 19 10.46 -4.85 -1.07
N GLY A 20 9.82 -3.68 -1.23
CA GLY A 20 10.40 -2.51 -1.88
C GLY A 20 11.72 -2.05 -1.22
N PRO A 21 11.72 -1.66 0.05
CA PRO A 21 12.92 -1.19 0.74
C PRO A 21 13.97 -2.29 0.95
N PHE A 22 13.57 -3.56 1.15
CA PHE A 22 14.51 -4.64 1.42
C PHE A 22 15.27 -5.11 0.16
N PHE A 23 14.56 -5.36 -0.94
CA PHE A 23 15.19 -5.91 -2.16
C PHE A 23 15.72 -4.82 -3.10
N PHE A 24 15.15 -3.61 -3.10
CA PHE A 24 15.50 -2.55 -4.04
C PHE A 24 15.71 -1.19 -3.35
N PRO A 25 16.59 -1.08 -2.34
CA PRO A 25 16.69 0.11 -1.48
C PRO A 25 16.94 1.41 -2.27
N ASN A 26 17.88 1.42 -3.22
CA ASN A 26 18.21 2.62 -3.99
C ASN A 26 17.04 3.08 -4.88
N ARG A 27 16.41 2.15 -5.62
CA ARG A 27 15.27 2.48 -6.49
C ARG A 27 14.05 2.88 -5.69
N TRP A 28 13.82 2.23 -4.55
CA TRP A 28 12.74 2.57 -3.64
C TRP A 28 12.94 3.98 -3.07
N GLN A 29 14.16 4.33 -2.65
CA GLN A 29 14.49 5.65 -2.16
C GLN A 29 14.30 6.74 -3.23
N GLU A 30 14.73 6.48 -4.47
CA GLU A 30 14.50 7.40 -5.60
C GLU A 30 13.00 7.58 -5.88
N PHE A 31 12.23 6.49 -5.87
CA PHE A 31 10.78 6.53 -6.06
C PHE A 31 10.09 7.35 -4.96
N MET A 32 10.44 7.11 -3.70
CA MET A 32 9.93 7.87 -2.57
C MET A 32 10.31 9.36 -2.65
N SER A 33 11.53 9.67 -3.10
CA SER A 33 11.95 11.07 -3.31
C SER A 33 11.14 11.76 -4.42
N LYS A 34 10.80 11.04 -5.49
CA LYS A 34 9.90 11.55 -6.54
C LYS A 34 8.51 11.81 -5.98
N LEU A 35 7.93 10.83 -5.29
CA LEU A 35 6.61 10.96 -4.65
C LEU A 35 6.56 12.13 -3.66
N ALA A 36 7.61 12.34 -2.87
CA ALA A 36 7.68 13.44 -1.91
C ALA A 36 7.71 14.83 -2.57
N LYS A 37 8.14 14.93 -3.84
CA LYS A 37 8.17 16.18 -4.62
C LYS A 37 6.90 16.40 -5.45
N GLU A 38 6.04 15.39 -5.57
CA GLU A 38 4.80 15.50 -6.33
C GLU A 38 3.78 16.42 -5.65
N ASN A 39 2.83 16.92 -6.44
CA ASN A 39 1.76 17.76 -5.92
C ASN A 39 0.86 16.94 -4.95
N PRO A 40 0.54 17.45 -3.74
CA PRO A 40 -0.34 16.75 -2.79
C PRO A 40 -1.69 16.30 -3.38
N LYS A 41 -2.21 17.02 -4.39
CA LYS A 41 -3.43 16.64 -5.11
C LYS A 41 -3.28 15.29 -5.82
N VAL A 42 -2.13 15.05 -6.46
CA VAL A 42 -1.81 13.79 -7.15
C VAL A 42 -1.67 12.66 -6.13
N LEU A 43 -0.97 12.92 -5.02
CA LEU A 43 -0.82 11.93 -3.94
C LEU A 43 -2.18 11.53 -3.34
N ARG A 44 -3.09 12.50 -3.15
CA ARG A 44 -4.47 12.23 -2.70
C ARG A 44 -5.28 11.44 -3.71
N GLN A 45 -5.09 11.68 -5.01
CA GLN A 45 -5.78 10.91 -6.06
C GLN A 45 -5.28 9.47 -6.11
N MET A 46 -3.96 9.25 -6.04
CA MET A 46 -3.38 7.89 -5.94
C MET A 46 -3.89 7.15 -4.69
N GLY A 47 -3.79 7.77 -3.51
CA GLY A 47 -4.29 7.18 -2.28
C GLY A 47 -5.79 6.92 -2.32
N GLY A 48 -6.57 7.85 -2.89
CA GLY A 48 -8.02 7.69 -3.07
C GLY A 48 -8.37 6.53 -4.01
N ALA A 49 -7.66 6.36 -5.11
CA ALA A 49 -7.85 5.23 -6.02
C ALA A 49 -7.53 3.90 -5.33
N LEU A 50 -6.44 3.83 -4.56
CA LEU A 50 -6.09 2.63 -3.78
C LEU A 50 -7.16 2.29 -2.74
N LEU A 51 -7.66 3.29 -2.00
CA LEU A 51 -8.76 3.10 -1.04
C LEU A 51 -10.04 2.61 -1.72
N LEU A 52 -10.42 3.22 -2.85
CA LEU A 52 -11.62 2.82 -3.60
C LEU A 52 -11.52 1.39 -4.11
N ILE A 53 -10.38 1.00 -4.68
CA ILE A 53 -10.16 -0.36 -5.17
C ILE A 53 -10.19 -1.35 -4.00
N GLY A 54 -9.49 -1.06 -2.91
CA GLY A 54 -9.51 -1.92 -1.71
C GLY A 54 -10.91 -2.08 -1.13
N PHE A 55 -11.68 -0.99 -1.08
CA PHE A 55 -13.08 -1.02 -0.65
C PHE A 55 -13.95 -1.87 -1.59
N MET A 56 -13.83 -1.68 -2.91
CA MET A 56 -14.54 -2.51 -3.88
C MET A 56 -14.20 -3.99 -3.69
N LEU A 57 -12.91 -4.35 -3.59
CA LEU A 57 -12.49 -5.74 -3.38
C LEU A 57 -13.07 -6.34 -2.09
N LEU A 58 -13.11 -5.56 -1.01
CA LEU A 58 -13.70 -5.99 0.26
C LEU A 58 -15.21 -6.25 0.13
N PHE A 59 -15.94 -5.40 -0.59
CA PHE A 59 -17.38 -5.54 -0.78
C PHE A 59 -17.78 -6.57 -1.83
N PHE A 60 -16.97 -6.80 -2.87
CA PHE A 60 -17.26 -7.78 -3.92
C PHE A 60 -16.94 -9.22 -3.50
N ASN A 61 -16.03 -9.41 -2.54
CA ASN A 61 -15.56 -10.72 -2.08
C ASN A 61 -16.17 -11.15 -0.73
N GLN A 62 -17.21 -10.44 -0.29
CA GLN A 62 -17.95 -10.69 0.96
C GLN A 62 -19.43 -10.83 0.65
#